data_AF-A0A917UNX7-F1
#
_entry.id   AF-A0A917UNX7-F1
#
_cell.length_a   1.000
_cell.length_b   1.000
_cell.length_c   1.000
_cell.angle_alpha   90.00
_cell.angle_beta   90.00
_cell.angle_gamma   90.00
#
_symmetry.space_group_name_H-M   'P 1'
#
loop_
_entity.id
_entity.type
_entity.pdbx_description
1 polymer ?
#
loop_
_entity_poly.entity_id
_entity_poly.type
_entity_poly.pdbx_seq_one_letter_code
_entity_poly.pdbx_strand_id
1 'polypeptide(L)'
;MSKRFQVSNLHAVEILDSRARPTLAVTLTTTDGTRVRACVPAGVSTGTREAVELRDSDQTRYNGQGVLTAIGHINGEIVQALTGRTFASAAELDRALLGLDGTETKSRLGTNAVIGVSPAVIRAEAALAGRELWQHPAQIAGTTPRLPVPHFHVVNGGAHAVNNLDFQEFMPAPLGAPSLPEALRAETEVYARLKARLAALGQPTGLGDEGGFAPAIDRPEDVLKLIVDAITDVGYTAGRDGVAIWTQPPASSAALTAFITSRVPPSRATSSSIAPACYAVDTRSSGDYSCRQVHRVPASRGERAPVPGAHWPPRSSPNHEDASGRCSHVCWSRRPLRWHSFLRGRRLRSVE
;
A
#
# COMPACT_ATOMS: atom_id res chain seq x y z
N MET A 1 -11.40 -6.45 -28.74
CA MET A 1 -12.59 -6.31 -27.86
C MET A 1 -12.39 -7.20 -26.65
N SER A 2 -12.96 -6.91 -25.48
CA SER A 2 -12.97 -7.91 -24.40
C SER A 2 -13.87 -9.08 -24.80
N LYS A 3 -13.46 -10.31 -24.49
CA LYS A 3 -14.26 -11.51 -24.73
C LYS A 3 -15.33 -11.57 -23.64
N ARG A 4 -16.62 -11.48 -24.01
CA ARG A 4 -17.71 -11.69 -23.05
C ARG A 4 -17.56 -13.07 -22.41
N PHE A 5 -17.79 -13.16 -21.11
CA PHE A 5 -17.67 -14.39 -20.34
C PHE A 5 -18.95 -14.67 -19.56
N GLN A 6 -19.23 -15.95 -19.35
CA GLN A 6 -20.40 -16.40 -18.60
C GLN A 6 -19.94 -17.25 -17.42
N VAL A 7 -20.42 -16.94 -16.22
CA VAL A 7 -20.07 -17.67 -15.00
C VAL A 7 -20.83 -19.00 -14.99
N SER A 8 -20.13 -20.13 -14.87
CA SER A 8 -20.72 -21.46 -14.75
C SER A 8 -20.82 -21.92 -13.29
N ASN A 9 -19.89 -21.49 -12.43
CA ASN A 9 -19.90 -21.76 -11.00
C ASN A 9 -19.03 -20.77 -10.22
N LEU A 10 -19.36 -20.55 -8.96
CA LEU A 10 -18.58 -19.77 -7.99
C LEU A 10 -18.62 -20.48 -6.64
N HIS A 11 -17.47 -20.71 -6.02
CA HIS A 11 -17.39 -21.46 -4.76
C HIS A 11 -16.26 -20.95 -3.86
N ALA A 12 -16.59 -20.65 -2.60
CA ALA A 12 -15.67 -20.24 -1.55
C ALA A 12 -15.43 -21.33 -0.51
N VAL A 13 -14.23 -21.32 0.07
CA VAL A 13 -13.84 -22.14 1.23
C VAL A 13 -13.11 -21.30 2.27
N GLU A 14 -13.21 -21.70 3.53
CA GLU A 14 -12.38 -21.17 4.62
C GLU A 14 -10.95 -21.69 4.44
N ILE A 15 -9.98 -20.80 4.64
CA ILE A 15 -8.54 -21.06 4.67
C ILE A 15 -7.93 -20.26 5.82
N LEU A 16 -6.65 -20.48 6.12
CA LEU A 16 -5.91 -19.67 7.08
C LEU A 16 -4.99 -18.67 6.37
N ASP A 17 -4.81 -17.50 6.98
CA ASP A 17 -3.84 -16.49 6.58
C ASP A 17 -2.42 -16.79 7.14
N SER A 18 -1.46 -15.88 6.90
CA SER A 18 -0.08 -15.99 7.38
C SER A 18 0.07 -16.03 8.91
N ARG A 19 -0.98 -15.68 9.66
CA ARG A 19 -1.04 -15.61 11.14
C ARG A 19 -1.95 -16.71 11.71
N ALA A 20 -2.27 -17.72 10.89
CA ALA A 20 -3.21 -18.81 11.20
C ALA A 20 -4.65 -18.35 11.55
N ARG A 21 -5.07 -17.15 11.12
CA ARG A 21 -6.44 -16.63 11.31
C ARG A 21 -7.30 -17.02 10.10
N PRO A 22 -8.63 -17.23 10.26
CA PRO A 22 -9.48 -17.53 9.11
C PRO A 22 -9.49 -16.40 8.09
N THR A 23 -9.55 -16.78 6.82
CA THR A 23 -9.94 -15.94 5.69
C THR A 23 -10.58 -16.85 4.63
N LEU A 24 -11.00 -16.31 3.50
CA LEU A 24 -11.68 -17.08 2.46
C LEU A 24 -10.92 -17.07 1.13
N ALA A 25 -11.12 -18.14 0.37
CA ALA A 25 -10.59 -18.28 -0.99
C ALA A 25 -11.70 -18.69 -1.96
N VAL A 26 -11.86 -17.91 -3.02
CA VAL A 26 -12.93 -18.05 -4.01
C VAL A 26 -12.39 -18.68 -5.29
N THR A 27 -13.08 -19.70 -5.76
CA THR A 27 -12.86 -20.32 -7.07
C THR A 27 -13.99 -19.89 -8.01
N LEU A 28 -13.65 -19.27 -9.14
CA LEU A 28 -14.58 -18.95 -10.22
C LEU A 28 -14.36 -19.90 -11.39
N THR A 29 -15.45 -20.38 -11.97
CA THR A 29 -15.46 -21.18 -13.20
C THR A 29 -16.37 -20.53 -14.24
N THR A 30 -15.94 -20.54 -15.49
CA THR A 30 -16.70 -20.03 -16.65
C THR A 30 -17.27 -21.17 -17.50
N THR A 31 -18.18 -20.87 -18.43
CA THR A 31 -18.76 -21.89 -19.32
C THR A 31 -17.79 -22.42 -20.40
N ASP A 32 -16.67 -21.75 -20.68
CA ASP A 32 -15.60 -22.29 -21.54
C ASP A 32 -14.52 -23.10 -20.79
N GLY A 33 -14.78 -23.40 -19.51
CA GLY A 33 -13.90 -24.23 -18.67
C GLY A 33 -12.78 -23.47 -17.98
N THR A 34 -12.59 -22.17 -18.24
CA THR A 34 -11.61 -21.35 -17.52
C THR A 34 -11.94 -21.35 -16.03
N ARG A 35 -11.03 -21.88 -15.21
CA ARG A 35 -11.17 -22.02 -13.75
C ARG A 35 -9.99 -21.36 -13.03
N VAL A 36 -10.29 -20.43 -12.14
CA VAL A 36 -9.30 -19.60 -11.44
C VAL A 36 -9.64 -19.46 -9.96
N ARG A 37 -8.64 -19.16 -9.12
CA ARG A 37 -8.81 -18.98 -7.68
C ARG A 37 -8.14 -17.68 -7.19
N ALA A 38 -8.76 -17.04 -6.22
CA ALA A 38 -8.21 -15.92 -5.46
C ALA A 38 -8.34 -16.19 -3.94
N CYS A 39 -7.51 -15.54 -3.14
CA CYS A 39 -7.55 -15.58 -1.67
C CYS A 39 -7.63 -14.15 -1.14
N VAL A 40 -8.30 -13.94 -0.01
CA VAL A 40 -8.52 -12.61 0.58
C VAL A 40 -7.48 -12.34 1.69
N PRO A 41 -6.72 -11.23 1.65
CA PRO A 41 -5.90 -10.79 2.77
C PRO A 41 -6.76 -10.12 3.85
N ALA A 42 -6.33 -10.20 5.11
CA ALA A 42 -6.99 -9.55 6.25
C ALA A 42 -6.01 -8.60 6.97
N GLY A 43 -6.41 -7.35 7.22
CA GLY A 43 -5.57 -6.36 7.90
C GLY A 43 -5.42 -6.59 9.42
N VAL A 44 -4.59 -5.75 10.06
CA VAL A 44 -4.65 -5.51 11.52
C VAL A 44 -5.20 -4.12 11.80
N SER A 45 -4.61 -3.10 11.14
CA SER A 45 -4.95 -1.70 11.36
C SER A 45 -6.09 -1.26 10.44
N THR A 46 -7.32 -1.64 10.77
CA THR A 46 -8.50 -1.20 10.02
C THR A 46 -8.85 0.25 10.34
N GLY A 47 -8.64 1.17 9.40
CA GLY A 47 -9.08 2.55 9.51
C GLY A 47 -10.60 2.67 9.63
N THR A 48 -11.09 3.67 10.38
CA THR A 48 -12.52 3.84 10.72
C THR A 48 -13.46 4.18 9.55
N ARG A 49 -12.96 4.11 8.30
CA ARG A 49 -13.70 4.30 7.05
C ARG A 49 -13.44 3.21 6.02
N GLU A 50 -12.75 2.13 6.42
CA GLU A 50 -12.58 0.97 5.57
C GLU A 50 -13.91 0.23 5.36
N ALA A 51 -13.98 -0.53 4.27
CA ALA A 51 -15.14 -1.36 4.00
C ALA A 51 -15.11 -2.59 4.94
N VAL A 52 -16.26 -2.96 5.49
CA VAL A 52 -16.35 -3.85 6.66
C VAL A 52 -15.98 -5.28 6.28
N GLU A 53 -14.97 -5.86 6.92
CA GLU A 53 -14.73 -7.31 6.89
C GLU A 53 -15.77 -8.01 7.77
N LEU A 54 -16.45 -9.03 7.23
CA LEU A 54 -17.46 -9.79 7.98
C LEU A 54 -16.81 -10.98 8.71
N ARG A 55 -17.03 -11.07 10.02
CA ARG A 55 -16.52 -12.11 10.93
C ARG A 55 -17.67 -12.75 11.70
N ASP A 56 -17.63 -14.07 11.88
CA ASP A 56 -18.71 -14.87 12.47
C ASP A 56 -19.04 -14.49 13.92
N SER A 57 -18.08 -13.91 14.67
CA SER A 57 -18.17 -13.57 16.11
C SER A 57 -18.45 -14.75 17.08
N ASP A 58 -18.58 -15.97 16.54
CA ASP A 58 -18.67 -17.23 17.27
C ASP A 58 -17.38 -17.53 18.07
N GLN A 59 -17.44 -17.34 19.38
CA GLN A 59 -16.31 -17.58 20.27
C GLN A 59 -15.87 -19.06 20.35
N THR A 60 -16.69 -20.01 19.88
CA THR A 60 -16.31 -21.43 19.83
C THR A 60 -15.39 -21.74 18.65
N ARG A 61 -15.30 -20.86 17.65
CA ARG A 61 -14.46 -21.02 16.44
C ARG A 61 -13.51 -19.84 16.25
N TYR A 62 -12.21 -20.12 16.36
CA TYR A 62 -11.14 -19.15 16.12
C TYR A 62 -11.31 -17.83 16.91
N ASN A 63 -11.81 -17.91 18.16
CA ASN A 63 -12.05 -16.75 19.04
C ASN A 63 -12.91 -15.65 18.37
N GLY A 64 -13.98 -16.04 17.67
CA GLY A 64 -14.87 -15.14 16.94
C GLY A 64 -14.41 -14.75 15.54
N GLN A 65 -13.22 -15.18 15.10
CA GLN A 65 -12.63 -14.73 13.84
C GLN A 65 -12.99 -15.61 12.62
N GLY A 66 -13.91 -16.58 12.75
CA GLY A 66 -14.42 -17.36 11.61
C GLY A 66 -15.01 -16.47 10.49
N VAL A 67 -15.13 -17.02 9.28
CA VAL A 67 -15.67 -16.32 8.10
C VAL A 67 -16.75 -17.12 7.35
N LEU A 68 -17.41 -18.07 8.01
CA LEU A 68 -18.46 -18.90 7.41
C LEU A 68 -19.68 -18.09 6.94
N THR A 69 -20.02 -16.97 7.59
CA THR A 69 -21.11 -16.10 7.10
C THR A 69 -20.77 -15.49 5.73
N ALA A 70 -19.55 -14.98 5.55
CA ALA A 70 -19.08 -14.44 4.28
C ALA A 70 -18.97 -15.51 3.18
N ILE A 71 -18.56 -16.74 3.55
CA ILE A 71 -18.56 -17.91 2.64
C ILE A 71 -19.99 -18.32 2.29
N GLY A 72 -20.94 -18.26 3.23
CA GLY A 72 -22.35 -18.50 3.01
C GLY A 72 -22.98 -17.51 2.03
N HIS A 73 -22.62 -16.23 2.09
CA HIS A 73 -23.01 -15.25 1.09
C HIS A 73 -22.46 -15.59 -0.31
N ILE A 74 -21.21 -16.05 -0.41
CA ILE A 74 -20.63 -16.46 -1.70
C ILE A 74 -21.31 -17.71 -2.26
N ASN A 75 -21.45 -18.76 -1.45
CA ASN A 75 -21.99 -20.06 -1.84
C ASN A 75 -23.53 -20.09 -1.92
N GLY A 76 -24.20 -19.03 -1.47
CA GLY A 76 -25.64 -18.82 -1.56
C GLY A 76 -26.00 -17.73 -2.57
N GLU A 77 -26.30 -16.53 -2.09
CA GLU A 77 -26.90 -15.48 -2.92
C GLU A 77 -25.98 -14.96 -4.03
N ILE A 78 -24.65 -14.88 -3.82
CA ILE A 78 -23.74 -14.35 -4.85
C ILE A 78 -23.60 -15.35 -6.01
N VAL A 79 -23.40 -16.64 -5.75
CA VAL A 79 -23.35 -17.64 -6.82
C VAL A 79 -24.69 -17.72 -7.57
N GLN A 80 -25.82 -17.61 -6.88
CA GLN A 80 -27.15 -17.53 -7.51
C GLN A 80 -27.30 -16.27 -8.38
N ALA A 81 -26.86 -15.11 -7.89
CA ALA A 81 -26.96 -13.84 -8.58
C ALA A 81 -25.98 -13.66 -9.76
N LEU A 82 -24.94 -14.50 -9.87
CA LEU A 82 -23.91 -14.41 -10.92
C LEU A 82 -23.94 -15.57 -11.92
N THR A 83 -24.32 -16.79 -11.52
CA THR A 83 -24.25 -17.98 -12.39
C THR A 83 -25.23 -17.88 -13.57
N GLY A 84 -24.82 -18.38 -14.73
CA GLY A 84 -25.59 -18.33 -15.98
C GLY A 84 -25.60 -16.95 -16.65
N ARG A 85 -25.23 -15.87 -15.96
CA ARG A 85 -25.15 -14.53 -16.54
C ARG A 85 -23.89 -14.36 -17.36
N THR A 86 -24.03 -13.65 -18.48
CA THR A 86 -22.91 -13.20 -19.32
C THR A 86 -22.54 -11.77 -18.94
N PHE A 87 -21.26 -11.49 -18.76
CA PHE A 87 -20.68 -10.18 -18.48
C PHE A 87 -19.72 -9.77 -19.60
N ALA A 88 -19.63 -8.47 -19.87
CA ALA A 88 -18.72 -7.89 -20.85
C ALA A 88 -17.43 -7.30 -20.24
N SER A 89 -17.39 -7.13 -18.91
CA SER A 89 -16.18 -6.74 -18.17
C SER A 89 -16.23 -7.16 -16.69
N ALA A 90 -15.08 -7.29 -16.03
CA ALA A 90 -15.01 -7.41 -14.56
C ALA A 90 -15.77 -6.26 -13.88
N ALA A 91 -15.61 -5.03 -14.37
CA ALA A 91 -16.30 -3.85 -13.86
C ALA A 91 -17.84 -3.89 -14.03
N GLU A 92 -18.40 -4.78 -14.86
CA GLU A 92 -19.85 -5.06 -14.90
C GLU A 92 -20.26 -6.03 -13.79
N LEU A 93 -19.46 -7.06 -13.55
CA LEU A 93 -19.68 -8.03 -12.48
C LEU A 93 -19.49 -7.39 -11.09
N ASP A 94 -18.47 -6.55 -10.91
CA ASP A 94 -18.25 -5.76 -9.69
C ASP A 94 -19.45 -4.84 -9.41
N ARG A 95 -20.03 -4.20 -10.43
CA ARG A 95 -21.27 -3.41 -10.27
C ARG A 95 -22.47 -4.29 -9.91
N ALA A 96 -22.54 -5.54 -10.39
CA ALA A 96 -23.56 -6.49 -9.97
C ALA A 96 -23.38 -6.94 -8.50
N LEU A 97 -22.14 -7.11 -8.02
CA LEU A 97 -21.84 -7.40 -6.60
C LEU A 97 -22.19 -6.21 -5.69
N LEU A 98 -21.81 -4.99 -6.08
CA LEU A 98 -22.14 -3.76 -5.33
C LEU A 98 -23.65 -3.52 -5.29
N GLY A 99 -24.36 -3.75 -6.40
CA GLY A 99 -25.82 -3.65 -6.47
C GLY A 99 -26.55 -4.77 -5.71
N LEU A 100 -25.93 -5.94 -5.55
CA LEU A 100 -26.45 -7.02 -4.70
C LEU A 100 -26.27 -6.69 -3.21
N ASP A 101 -25.09 -6.23 -2.79
CA ASP A 101 -24.84 -5.84 -1.39
C ASP A 101 -25.77 -4.70 -0.95
N GLY A 102 -25.82 -3.63 -1.75
CA GLY A 102 -26.69 -2.48 -1.52
C GLY A 102 -26.18 -1.44 -0.51
N THR A 103 -25.02 -1.65 0.16
CA THR A 103 -24.44 -0.69 1.11
C THR A 103 -23.13 -0.09 0.60
N GLU A 104 -22.82 1.15 1.02
CA GLU A 104 -21.58 1.84 0.65
C GLU A 104 -20.33 1.09 1.17
N THR A 105 -20.43 0.56 2.39
CA THR A 105 -19.34 -0.08 3.14
C THR A 105 -19.23 -1.59 2.93
N LYS A 106 -20.05 -2.20 2.05
CA LYS A 106 -20.12 -3.66 1.78
C LYS A 106 -20.42 -4.48 3.04
N SER A 107 -21.18 -3.87 3.95
CA SER A 107 -21.47 -4.41 5.28
C SER A 107 -22.51 -5.54 5.29
N ARG A 108 -23.23 -5.77 4.19
CA ARG A 108 -24.27 -6.81 4.12
C ARG A 108 -23.68 -8.16 3.70
N LEU A 109 -22.94 -8.19 2.59
CA LEU A 109 -22.24 -9.39 2.11
C LEU A 109 -20.92 -9.61 2.86
N GLY A 110 -20.29 -8.53 3.32
CA GLY A 110 -18.92 -8.50 3.81
C GLY A 110 -17.94 -8.12 2.69
N THR A 111 -16.98 -7.25 3.02
CA THR A 111 -15.92 -6.82 2.10
C THR A 111 -15.04 -7.99 1.68
N ASN A 112 -14.78 -8.92 2.59
CA ASN A 112 -14.11 -10.18 2.29
C ASN A 112 -14.92 -11.06 1.31
N ALA A 113 -16.26 -11.03 1.32
CA ALA A 113 -17.04 -11.72 0.30
C ALA A 113 -16.88 -11.05 -1.08
N VAL A 114 -17.08 -9.73 -1.16
CA VAL A 114 -17.02 -8.96 -2.42
C VAL A 114 -15.62 -8.94 -3.03
N ILE A 115 -14.58 -8.68 -2.22
CA ILE A 115 -13.16 -8.71 -2.63
C ILE A 115 -12.64 -10.16 -2.77
N GLY A 116 -13.36 -11.17 -2.28
CA GLY A 116 -13.10 -12.56 -2.66
C GLY A 116 -13.37 -12.83 -4.13
N VAL A 117 -14.47 -12.30 -4.66
CA VAL A 117 -14.92 -12.57 -6.04
C VAL A 117 -14.16 -11.72 -7.06
N SER A 118 -14.04 -10.40 -6.86
CA SER A 118 -13.51 -9.48 -7.88
C SER A 118 -12.11 -9.86 -8.44
N PRO A 119 -11.10 -10.24 -7.62
CA PRO A 119 -9.79 -10.67 -8.13
C PRO A 119 -9.83 -12.03 -8.84
N ALA A 120 -10.80 -12.90 -8.52
CA ALA A 120 -11.02 -14.13 -9.28
C ALA A 120 -11.59 -13.80 -10.67
N VAL A 121 -12.46 -12.79 -10.80
CA VAL A 121 -12.98 -12.31 -12.10
C VAL A 121 -11.87 -11.70 -12.94
N ILE A 122 -11.03 -10.82 -12.37
CA ILE A 122 -9.87 -10.23 -13.06
C ILE A 122 -8.88 -11.32 -13.54
N ARG A 123 -8.69 -12.38 -12.76
CA ARG A 123 -7.89 -13.56 -13.18
C ARG A 123 -8.55 -14.34 -14.32
N ALA A 124 -9.88 -14.48 -14.30
CA ALA A 124 -10.61 -15.15 -15.37
C ALA A 124 -10.51 -14.38 -16.67
N GLU A 125 -10.75 -13.06 -16.66
CA GLU A 125 -10.63 -12.22 -17.86
C GLU A 125 -9.22 -12.24 -18.45
N ALA A 126 -8.17 -12.20 -17.62
CA ALA A 126 -6.79 -12.29 -18.10
C ALA A 126 -6.54 -13.61 -18.85
N ALA A 127 -6.95 -14.75 -18.27
CA ALA A 127 -6.83 -16.06 -18.89
C ALA A 127 -7.67 -16.17 -20.19
N LEU A 128 -8.93 -15.70 -20.17
CA LEU A 128 -9.82 -15.65 -21.33
C LEU A 128 -9.30 -14.78 -22.49
N ALA A 129 -8.51 -13.76 -22.17
CA ALA A 129 -7.87 -12.87 -23.12
C ALA A 129 -6.49 -13.38 -23.61
N GLY A 130 -6.00 -14.52 -23.10
CA GLY A 130 -4.67 -15.06 -23.39
C GLY A 130 -3.54 -14.18 -22.84
N ARG A 131 -3.74 -13.59 -21.65
CA ARG A 131 -2.85 -12.58 -21.05
C ARG A 131 -2.34 -13.00 -19.68
N GLU A 132 -1.12 -12.55 -19.38
CA GLU A 132 -0.58 -12.61 -18.03
C GLU A 132 -1.36 -11.68 -17.09
N LEU A 133 -1.49 -12.08 -15.82
CA LEU A 133 -2.32 -11.35 -14.85
C LEU A 133 -1.88 -9.89 -14.65
N TRP A 134 -0.59 -9.56 -14.82
CA TRP A 134 -0.09 -8.18 -14.69
C TRP A 134 -0.42 -7.30 -15.92
N GLN A 135 -0.72 -7.90 -17.07
CA GLN A 135 -1.03 -7.17 -18.31
C GLN A 135 -2.48 -6.65 -18.29
N HIS A 136 -3.41 -7.43 -17.73
CA HIS A 136 -4.84 -7.17 -17.85
C HIS A 136 -5.33 -5.94 -17.03
N PRO A 137 -4.99 -5.78 -15.73
CA PRO A 137 -5.29 -4.56 -14.98
C PRO A 137 -4.60 -3.32 -15.56
N ALA A 138 -3.39 -3.45 -16.08
CA ALA A 138 -2.68 -2.34 -16.74
C ALA A 138 -3.38 -1.92 -18.03
N GLN A 139 -3.89 -2.87 -18.83
CA GLN A 139 -4.72 -2.59 -19.99
C GLN A 139 -6.05 -1.93 -19.61
N ILE A 140 -6.72 -2.38 -18.55
CA ILE A 140 -7.95 -1.76 -18.02
C ILE A 140 -7.67 -0.31 -17.57
N ALA A 141 -6.57 -0.08 -16.87
CA ALA A 141 -6.18 1.24 -16.35
C ALA A 141 -5.56 2.17 -17.41
N GLY A 142 -5.26 1.67 -18.62
CA GLY A 142 -4.54 2.43 -19.65
C GLY A 142 -3.10 2.77 -19.28
N THR A 143 -2.47 2.02 -18.37
CA THR A 143 -1.14 2.31 -17.83
C THR A 143 -0.05 1.44 -18.46
N THR A 144 1.18 1.96 -18.51
CA THR A 144 2.37 1.16 -18.85
C THR A 144 2.87 0.43 -17.59
N PRO A 145 2.96 -0.90 -17.57
CA PRO A 145 3.54 -1.65 -16.46
C PRO A 145 4.97 -1.21 -16.15
N ARG A 146 5.30 -1.19 -14.86
CA ARG A 146 6.65 -0.96 -14.33
C ARG A 146 6.87 -1.93 -13.17
N LEU A 147 8.10 -2.39 -13.00
CA LEU A 147 8.47 -3.09 -11.77
C LEU A 147 8.54 -2.06 -10.63
N PRO A 148 7.99 -2.35 -9.45
CA PRO A 148 8.13 -1.46 -8.29
C PRO A 148 9.56 -1.50 -7.77
N VAL A 149 9.98 -0.46 -7.06
CA VAL A 149 11.10 -0.62 -6.10
C VAL A 149 10.50 -1.31 -4.86
N PRO A 150 10.98 -2.50 -4.47
CA PRO A 150 10.56 -3.14 -3.24
C PRO A 150 10.95 -2.31 -2.01
N HIS A 151 10.27 -2.56 -0.90
CA HIS A 151 10.50 -1.93 0.39
C HIS A 151 10.29 -3.02 1.46
N PHE A 152 11.35 -3.71 1.86
CA PHE A 152 11.27 -4.82 2.81
C PHE A 152 11.04 -4.30 4.23
N HIS A 153 9.96 -4.72 4.91
CA HIS A 153 9.77 -4.40 6.32
C HIS A 153 10.75 -5.20 7.18
N VAL A 154 11.79 -4.55 7.72
CA VAL A 154 12.88 -5.24 8.45
C VAL A 154 12.88 -5.04 9.97
N VAL A 155 12.25 -3.97 10.48
CA VAL A 155 12.05 -3.75 11.93
C VAL A 155 10.66 -3.21 12.20
N ASN A 156 9.91 -3.93 13.03
CA ASN A 156 8.56 -3.60 13.50
C ASN A 156 8.62 -2.71 14.76
N GLY A 157 7.61 -1.85 14.88
CA GLY A 157 7.28 -1.13 16.10
C GLY A 157 5.78 -0.84 16.20
N GLY A 158 5.41 0.08 17.08
CA GLY A 158 4.02 0.52 17.27
C GLY A 158 3.07 -0.66 17.48
N ALA A 159 1.96 -0.69 16.73
CA ALA A 159 0.97 -1.76 16.82
C ALA A 159 1.44 -3.14 16.29
N HIS A 160 2.61 -3.24 15.64
CA HIS A 160 3.12 -4.47 15.02
C HIS A 160 4.20 -5.17 15.89
N ALA A 161 4.56 -4.61 17.05
CA ALA A 161 5.54 -5.18 17.97
C ALA A 161 5.22 -4.92 19.44
N VAL A 162 5.81 -5.73 20.34
CA VAL A 162 5.80 -5.48 21.80
C VAL A 162 7.13 -4.82 22.19
N ASN A 163 7.34 -3.59 21.72
CA ASN A 163 8.48 -2.74 22.05
C ASN A 163 8.04 -1.25 22.15
N ASN A 164 8.95 -0.36 22.55
CA ASN A 164 8.64 1.06 22.74
C ASN A 164 8.88 1.92 21.48
N LEU A 165 8.94 1.32 20.27
CA LEU A 165 9.14 2.10 19.04
C LEU A 165 7.84 2.78 18.62
N ASP A 166 7.87 4.11 18.53
CA ASP A 166 6.73 4.92 18.09
C ASP A 166 6.31 4.64 16.63
N PHE A 167 7.27 4.29 15.77
CA PHE A 167 7.07 4.00 14.34
C PHE A 167 6.67 2.54 14.13
N GLN A 168 5.74 2.27 13.21
CA GLN A 168 5.29 0.90 12.93
C GLN A 168 6.29 0.09 12.11
N GLU A 169 6.92 0.72 11.11
CA GLU A 169 7.69 0.00 10.09
C GLU A 169 8.94 0.77 9.72
N PHE A 170 10.07 0.06 9.61
CA PHE A 170 11.31 0.55 9.00
C PHE A 170 11.67 -0.32 7.80
N MET A 171 11.88 0.32 6.64
CA MET A 171 12.04 -0.35 5.35
C MET A 171 13.25 0.20 4.58
N PRO A 172 14.32 -0.59 4.34
CA PRO A 172 15.27 -0.31 3.28
C PRO A 172 14.54 -0.19 1.93
N ALA A 173 15.08 0.63 1.03
CA ALA A 173 14.51 0.88 -0.29
C ALA A 173 15.65 1.02 -1.31
N PRO A 174 15.94 -0.01 -2.14
CA PRO A 174 17.08 -0.04 -3.07
C PRO A 174 16.83 0.80 -4.33
N LEU A 175 16.65 2.11 -4.16
CA LEU A 175 16.34 3.09 -5.22
C LEU A 175 17.38 3.12 -6.35
N GLY A 176 18.66 2.85 -6.04
CA GLY A 176 19.76 2.82 -7.00
C GLY A 176 19.95 1.49 -7.74
N ALA A 177 19.14 0.46 -7.46
CA ALA A 177 19.31 -0.84 -8.10
C ALA A 177 18.91 -0.81 -9.59
N PRO A 178 19.72 -1.41 -10.50
CA PRO A 178 19.46 -1.35 -11.94
C PRO A 178 18.32 -2.27 -12.40
N SER A 179 17.83 -3.18 -11.55
CA SER A 179 16.75 -4.11 -11.86
C SER A 179 16.08 -4.64 -10.58
N LEU A 180 14.88 -5.22 -10.69
CA LEU A 180 14.18 -5.84 -9.55
C LEU A 180 14.96 -7.02 -8.92
N PRO A 181 15.61 -7.93 -9.67
CA PRO A 181 16.49 -8.94 -9.07
C PRO A 181 17.61 -8.33 -8.21
N GLU A 182 18.26 -7.27 -8.67
CA GLU A 182 19.32 -6.59 -7.90
C GLU A 182 18.77 -5.84 -6.68
N ALA A 183 17.55 -5.29 -6.77
CA ALA A 183 16.85 -4.69 -5.64
C ALA A 183 16.56 -5.73 -4.54
N LEU A 184 15.95 -6.86 -4.91
CA LEU A 184 15.62 -7.95 -3.99
C LEU A 184 16.89 -8.60 -3.39
N ARG A 185 17.97 -8.70 -4.18
CA ARG A 185 19.28 -9.16 -3.70
C ARG A 185 19.82 -8.21 -2.63
N ALA A 186 19.82 -6.90 -2.90
CA ALA A 186 20.30 -5.89 -1.96
C ALA A 186 19.52 -5.91 -0.63
N GLU A 187 18.19 -5.96 -0.66
CA GLU A 187 17.39 -6.03 0.57
C GLU A 187 17.58 -7.34 1.35
N THR A 188 17.76 -8.46 0.65
CA THR A 188 18.00 -9.76 1.29
C THR A 188 19.37 -9.79 2.00
N GLU A 189 20.41 -9.24 1.36
CA GLU A 189 21.74 -9.09 1.94
C GLU A 189 21.71 -8.16 3.17
N VAL A 190 21.02 -7.02 3.06
CA VAL A 190 20.82 -6.06 4.17
C VAL A 190 20.03 -6.67 5.33
N TYR A 191 18.95 -7.40 5.06
CA TYR A 191 18.14 -8.08 6.08
C TYR A 191 18.94 -9.16 6.83
N ALA A 192 19.68 -9.99 6.09
CA ALA A 192 20.55 -11.01 6.67
C ALA A 192 21.67 -10.39 7.53
N ARG A 193 22.27 -9.28 7.08
CA ARG A 193 23.27 -8.55 7.87
C ARG A 193 22.66 -7.89 9.11
N LEU A 194 21.50 -7.24 8.98
CA LEU A 194 20.79 -6.63 10.11
C LEU A 194 20.48 -7.66 11.20
N LYS A 195 20.04 -8.87 10.81
CA LYS A 195 19.83 -9.98 11.75
C LYS A 195 21.09 -10.32 12.54
N ALA A 196 22.24 -10.39 11.88
CA ALA A 196 23.53 -10.66 12.51
C ALA A 196 23.95 -9.53 13.46
N ARG A 197 23.71 -8.26 13.10
CA ARG A 197 24.00 -7.10 13.98
C ARG A 197 23.12 -7.09 15.22
N LEU A 198 21.82 -7.36 15.08
CA LEU A 198 20.89 -7.49 16.20
C LEU A 198 21.31 -8.63 17.15
N ALA A 199 21.61 -9.82 16.61
CA ALA A 199 22.09 -10.95 17.41
C ALA A 199 23.41 -10.65 18.16
N ALA A 200 24.36 -9.96 17.51
CA ALA A 200 25.62 -9.53 18.14
C ALA A 200 25.43 -8.50 19.26
N LEU A 201 24.32 -7.75 19.26
CA LEU A 201 23.91 -6.81 20.30
C LEU A 201 23.01 -7.44 21.37
N GLY A 202 22.80 -8.77 21.33
CA GLY A 202 21.89 -9.48 22.25
C GLY A 202 20.41 -9.17 22.03
N GLN A 203 20.05 -8.51 20.93
CA GLN A 203 18.68 -8.12 20.60
C GLN A 203 17.88 -9.32 20.04
N PRO A 204 16.58 -9.45 20.36
CA PRO A 204 15.76 -10.56 19.86
C PRO A 204 15.59 -10.49 18.34
N THR A 205 15.85 -11.62 17.68
CA THR A 205 15.69 -11.78 16.22
C THR A 205 14.47 -12.65 15.85
N GLY A 206 13.47 -12.69 16.75
CA GLY A 206 12.12 -13.19 16.43
C GLY A 206 11.44 -12.27 15.40
N LEU A 207 10.51 -12.84 14.63
CA LEU A 207 9.85 -12.15 13.53
C LEU A 207 8.41 -11.75 13.91
N GLY A 208 7.99 -10.56 13.47
CA GLY A 208 6.59 -10.11 13.52
C GLY A 208 5.75 -10.66 12.36
N ASP A 209 4.45 -10.30 12.32
CA ASP A 209 3.46 -10.72 11.30
C ASP A 209 3.94 -10.50 9.85
N GLU A 210 4.81 -9.52 9.61
CA GLU A 210 5.30 -9.08 8.30
C GLU A 210 6.77 -9.47 8.03
N GLY A 211 7.38 -10.28 8.91
CA GLY A 211 8.73 -10.83 8.72
C GLY A 211 9.90 -9.95 9.19
N GLY A 212 9.66 -8.69 9.56
CA GLY A 212 10.65 -7.85 10.23
C GLY A 212 11.00 -8.34 11.65
N PHE A 213 12.09 -7.85 12.22
CA PHE A 213 12.48 -8.11 13.61
C PHE A 213 11.71 -7.22 14.60
N ALA A 214 11.67 -7.59 15.88
CA ALA A 214 11.06 -6.78 16.95
C ALA A 214 12.07 -6.56 18.11
N PRO A 215 13.12 -5.73 17.90
CA PRO A 215 14.16 -5.49 18.90
C PRO A 215 13.64 -4.64 20.07
N ALA A 216 14.28 -4.79 21.24
CA ALA A 216 14.12 -3.94 22.41
C ALA A 216 15.02 -2.69 22.27
N ILE A 217 14.57 -1.76 21.42
CA ILE A 217 15.21 -0.47 21.14
C ILE A 217 14.10 0.59 21.20
N ASP A 218 14.30 1.66 21.98
CA ASP A 218 13.25 2.67 22.22
C ASP A 218 13.35 3.89 21.29
N ARG A 219 14.44 3.98 20.51
CA ARG A 219 14.78 5.15 19.70
C ARG A 219 14.75 4.81 18.20
N PRO A 220 13.84 5.42 17.41
CA PRO A 220 13.84 5.31 15.96
C PRO A 220 15.19 5.67 15.32
N GLU A 221 15.92 6.61 15.91
CA GLU A 221 17.24 7.03 15.44
C GLU A 221 18.28 5.91 15.51
N ASP A 222 18.22 5.05 16.54
CA ASP A 222 19.14 3.92 16.70
C ASP A 222 18.79 2.77 15.74
N VAL A 223 17.50 2.55 15.48
CA VAL A 223 17.04 1.61 14.42
C VAL A 223 17.52 2.07 13.04
N LEU A 224 17.36 3.35 12.71
CA LEU A 224 17.87 3.92 11.45
C LEU A 224 19.38 3.73 11.32
N LYS A 225 20.15 3.98 12.39
CA LYS A 225 21.59 3.72 12.40
C LYS A 225 21.93 2.24 12.16
N LEU A 226 21.25 1.31 12.83
CA LEU A 226 21.48 -0.13 12.64
C LEU A 226 21.23 -0.57 11.19
N ILE A 227 20.23 0.02 10.52
CA ILE A 227 19.93 -0.25 9.11
C ILE A 227 20.96 0.41 8.18
N VAL A 228 21.35 1.67 8.40
CA VAL A 228 22.42 2.34 7.63
C VAL A 228 23.73 1.59 7.71
N ASP A 229 24.12 1.16 8.92
CA ASP A 229 25.31 0.33 9.12
C ASP A 229 25.17 -1.05 8.43
N ALA A 230 23.99 -1.67 8.45
CA ALA A 230 23.76 -2.96 7.79
C ALA A 230 23.82 -2.85 6.25
N ILE A 231 23.48 -1.69 5.69
CA ILE A 231 23.63 -1.34 4.27
C ILE A 231 25.11 -1.19 3.89
N THR A 232 25.90 -0.48 4.70
CA THR A 232 27.32 -0.28 4.41
C THR A 232 28.17 -1.52 4.69
N ASP A 233 27.81 -2.33 5.69
CA ASP A 233 28.45 -3.61 6.03
C ASP A 233 28.43 -4.64 4.87
N VAL A 234 27.44 -4.57 3.96
CA VAL A 234 27.36 -5.41 2.75
C VAL A 234 27.85 -4.70 1.48
N GLY A 235 28.41 -3.50 1.61
CA GLY A 235 29.03 -2.76 0.50
C GLY A 235 28.09 -1.87 -0.32
N TYR A 236 26.82 -1.71 0.05
CA TYR A 236 25.93 -0.75 -0.63
C TYR A 236 26.12 0.68 -0.10
N THR A 237 25.92 1.66 -0.97
CA THR A 237 25.83 3.07 -0.57
C THR A 237 24.47 3.34 0.09
N ALA A 238 24.48 3.81 1.33
CA ALA A 238 23.27 4.30 2.00
C ALA A 238 22.83 5.65 1.41
N GLY A 239 21.53 5.85 1.22
CA GLY A 239 20.94 7.08 0.69
C GLY A 239 20.26 6.90 -0.67
N ARG A 240 19.94 8.02 -1.33
CA ARG A 240 19.05 8.04 -2.51
C ARG A 240 19.62 7.33 -3.74
N ASP A 241 20.94 7.37 -3.89
CA ASP A 241 21.66 6.85 -5.06
C ASP A 241 22.04 5.35 -4.91
N GLY A 242 21.58 4.71 -3.82
CA GLY A 242 21.80 3.31 -3.50
C GLY A 242 20.61 2.73 -2.72
N VAL A 243 20.80 2.40 -1.44
CA VAL A 243 19.72 1.92 -0.56
C VAL A 243 19.31 3.04 0.40
N ALA A 244 18.12 3.60 0.19
CA ALA A 244 17.48 4.55 1.08
C ALA A 244 16.71 3.83 2.21
N ILE A 245 16.06 4.59 3.09
CA ILE A 245 15.13 4.06 4.09
C ILE A 245 13.80 4.82 3.99
N TRP A 246 12.70 4.08 4.00
CA TRP A 246 11.35 4.56 4.26
C TRP A 246 10.94 4.14 5.68
N THR A 247 10.09 4.95 6.33
CA THR A 247 9.53 4.61 7.65
C THR A 247 8.04 4.90 7.69
N GLN A 248 7.24 4.01 8.28
CA GLN A 248 5.82 4.26 8.55
C GLN A 248 5.64 4.90 9.94
N PRO A 249 5.21 6.17 10.04
CA PRO A 249 4.80 6.76 11.32
C PRO A 249 3.52 6.07 11.83
N PRO A 250 3.22 6.15 13.14
CA PRO A 250 2.09 5.42 13.73
C PRO A 250 0.74 5.83 13.10
N ALA A 251 -0.06 4.83 12.71
CA ALA A 251 -1.29 4.98 11.94
C ALA A 251 -2.41 5.76 12.66
N SER A 252 -2.39 5.86 13.99
CA SER A 252 -3.39 6.64 14.72
C SER A 252 -2.95 8.10 14.88
N SER A 253 -3.86 9.03 14.58
CA SER A 253 -3.62 10.46 14.75
C SER A 253 -3.31 10.84 16.20
N ALA A 254 -3.82 10.09 17.17
CA ALA A 254 -3.53 10.27 18.60
C ALA A 254 -2.08 9.90 18.94
N ALA A 255 -1.59 8.72 18.51
CA ALA A 255 -0.20 8.31 18.74
C ALA A 255 0.78 9.23 17.98
N LEU A 256 0.46 9.59 16.74
CA LEU A 256 1.24 10.56 15.97
C LEU A 256 1.30 11.93 16.67
N THR A 257 0.18 12.39 17.26
CA THR A 257 0.16 13.64 18.04
C THR A 257 1.01 13.52 19.30
N ALA A 258 0.93 12.41 20.04
CA ALA A 258 1.73 12.19 21.25
C ALA A 258 3.24 12.10 20.97
N PHE A 259 3.62 11.46 19.87
CA PHE A 259 5.00 11.46 19.38
C PHE A 259 5.50 12.87 19.05
N ILE A 260 4.66 13.67 18.38
CA ILE A 260 5.00 15.06 18.04
C ILE A 260 5.11 15.93 19.30
N THR A 261 4.18 15.84 20.25
CA THR A 261 4.19 16.69 21.46
C THR A 261 5.28 16.32 22.46
N SER A 262 5.77 15.08 22.45
CA SER A 262 6.90 14.64 23.30
C SER A 262 8.27 15.04 22.74
N ARG A 263 8.41 15.23 21.41
CA ARG A 263 9.70 15.59 20.77
C ARG A 263 9.77 16.99 20.15
N VAL A 264 8.64 17.70 19.99
CA VAL A 264 8.58 19.06 19.40
C VAL A 264 7.76 20.00 20.30
N PRO A 265 8.30 21.16 20.73
CA PRO A 265 7.54 22.11 21.54
C PRO A 265 6.32 22.64 20.76
N PRO A 266 5.15 22.85 21.41
CA PRO A 266 3.89 23.14 20.72
C PRO A 266 3.92 24.31 19.73
N SER A 267 4.81 25.29 19.94
CA SER A 267 5.00 26.46 19.08
C SER A 267 5.64 26.19 17.71
N ARG A 268 6.03 24.93 17.40
CA ARG A 268 6.68 24.57 16.11
C ARG A 268 5.99 23.44 15.32
N ALA A 269 4.97 22.78 15.86
CA ALA A 269 4.23 21.75 15.13
C ALA A 269 3.29 22.39 14.09
N THR A 270 3.37 21.97 12.82
CA THR A 270 2.52 22.49 11.73
C THR A 270 2.08 21.37 10.78
N SER A 271 0.94 21.52 10.11
CA SER A 271 0.44 20.49 9.17
C SER A 271 1.35 20.23 7.96
N SER A 272 2.33 21.10 7.70
CA SER A 272 3.38 20.88 6.70
C SER A 272 4.47 19.89 7.13
N SER A 273 4.69 19.66 8.43
CA SER A 273 5.68 18.69 8.94
C SER A 273 5.08 17.30 9.23
N ILE A 274 3.88 17.00 8.70
CA ILE A 274 3.04 15.84 9.10
C ILE A 274 2.68 14.96 7.87
N ALA A 275 3.38 15.10 6.75
CA ALA A 275 3.14 14.27 5.55
C ALA A 275 3.96 12.96 5.58
N PRO A 276 3.41 11.82 5.12
CA PRO A 276 4.18 10.62 4.81
C PRO A 276 5.34 10.96 3.86
N ALA A 277 6.53 10.47 4.17
CA ALA A 277 7.77 10.93 3.58
C ALA A 277 8.79 9.81 3.40
N CYS A 278 9.40 9.75 2.22
CA CYS A 278 10.78 9.27 2.10
C CYS A 278 11.66 10.12 3.05
N TYR A 279 12.31 9.49 4.02
CA TYR A 279 13.28 10.11 4.89
C TYR A 279 14.69 9.62 4.52
N ALA A 280 15.34 10.30 3.57
CA ALA A 280 16.74 9.99 3.29
C ALA A 280 17.59 10.52 4.45
N VAL A 281 18.30 9.60 5.08
CA VAL A 281 19.41 9.88 5.98
C VAL A 281 20.61 10.31 5.12
N ASP A 282 20.92 11.61 5.11
CA ASP A 282 22.08 12.17 4.41
C ASP A 282 23.33 12.01 5.29
N THR A 283 24.12 10.97 5.03
CA THR A 283 25.31 10.58 5.79
C THR A 283 26.51 11.49 5.49
N ARG A 284 26.50 12.69 6.07
CA ARG A 284 27.64 13.62 5.99
C ARG A 284 28.77 13.19 6.93
N SER A 285 29.99 13.58 6.58
CA SER A 285 31.25 13.11 7.17
C SER A 285 31.55 13.58 8.60
N SER A 286 30.55 13.95 9.40
CA SER A 286 30.67 14.34 10.82
C SER A 286 30.01 13.34 11.79
N GLY A 287 29.27 12.35 11.30
CA GLY A 287 28.50 11.42 12.14
C GLY A 287 27.11 11.91 12.54
N ASP A 288 26.72 13.12 12.13
CA ASP A 288 25.38 13.66 12.35
C ASP A 288 24.38 13.15 11.29
N TYR A 289 23.44 12.30 11.71
CA TYR A 289 22.38 11.79 10.85
C TYR A 289 21.29 12.84 10.60
N SER A 290 21.42 13.66 9.55
CA SER A 290 20.38 14.63 9.18
C SER A 290 19.23 13.94 8.43
N CYS A 291 18.09 13.80 9.09
CA CYS A 291 16.87 13.21 8.52
C CYS A 291 16.17 14.24 7.61
N ARG A 292 16.20 14.04 6.29
CA ARG A 292 15.61 14.98 5.32
C ARG A 292 14.44 14.35 4.56
N GLN A 293 13.27 14.96 4.68
CA GLN A 293 12.11 14.69 3.82
C GLN A 293 12.48 14.88 2.34
N VAL A 294 12.31 13.83 1.54
CA VAL A 294 12.74 13.79 0.13
C VAL A 294 11.61 14.10 -0.84
N HIS A 295 10.45 13.50 -0.60
CA HIS A 295 9.25 13.66 -1.41
C HIS A 295 8.03 13.87 -0.51
N ARG A 296 7.05 14.59 -1.07
CA ARG A 296 5.74 14.81 -0.48
C ARG A 296 4.72 14.13 -1.39
N VAL A 297 4.04 13.10 -0.92
CA VAL A 297 2.84 12.59 -1.62
C VAL A 297 1.80 13.71 -1.60
N PRO A 298 1.28 14.17 -2.76
CA PRO A 298 0.21 15.15 -2.77
C PRO A 298 -1.05 14.51 -2.18
N ALA A 299 -1.65 15.14 -1.16
CA ALA A 299 -2.99 14.77 -0.75
C ALA A 299 -3.95 14.98 -1.93
N SER A 300 -4.63 13.92 -2.37
CA SER A 300 -5.41 13.90 -3.60
C SER A 300 -6.66 14.77 -3.50
N ARG A 301 -6.54 16.06 -3.79
CA ARG A 301 -7.68 16.92 -4.09
C ARG A 301 -8.33 16.42 -5.37
N GLY A 302 -9.57 15.97 -5.26
CA GLY A 302 -10.32 15.37 -6.37
C GLY A 302 -10.80 16.42 -7.38
N GLU A 303 -9.89 16.90 -8.24
CA GLU A 303 -10.24 17.72 -9.39
C GLU A 303 -10.83 16.84 -10.50
N ARG A 304 -12.17 16.78 -10.58
CA ARG A 304 -12.87 16.19 -11.71
C ARG A 304 -12.73 17.11 -12.93
N ALA A 305 -11.97 16.70 -13.94
CA ALA A 305 -12.08 17.30 -15.27
C ALA A 305 -13.49 17.02 -15.83
N PRO A 306 -14.23 18.03 -16.33
CA PRO A 306 -15.56 17.80 -16.90
C PRO A 306 -15.47 17.11 -18.26
N VAL A 307 -16.23 16.02 -18.42
CA VAL A 307 -16.46 15.40 -19.73
C VAL A 307 -17.47 16.27 -20.50
N PRO A 308 -17.18 16.71 -21.75
CA PRO A 308 -18.11 17.52 -22.52
C PRO A 308 -19.28 16.67 -23.05
N GLY A 309 -20.52 17.09 -22.78
CA GLY A 309 -21.72 16.53 -23.43
C GLY A 309 -22.80 15.97 -22.50
N ALA A 310 -23.31 16.77 -21.55
CA ALA A 310 -24.57 16.48 -20.86
C ALA A 310 -25.30 17.78 -20.47
N HIS A 311 -26.43 18.06 -21.12
CA HIS A 311 -27.31 19.19 -20.77
C HIS A 311 -28.42 18.74 -19.81
N TRP A 312 -28.53 19.38 -18.65
CA TRP A 312 -29.77 19.47 -17.86
C TRP A 312 -29.92 20.89 -17.29
N PRO A 313 -31.17 21.41 -17.14
CA PRO A 313 -31.43 22.82 -16.81
C PRO A 313 -31.30 23.14 -15.31
N PRO A 314 -31.16 24.43 -14.94
CA PRO A 314 -30.94 24.85 -13.56
C PRO A 314 -32.21 24.80 -12.69
N ARG A 315 -32.01 24.71 -11.37
CA ARG A 315 -32.98 25.12 -10.34
C ARG A 315 -32.32 26.09 -9.35
N SER A 316 -33.15 26.88 -8.69
CA SER A 316 -32.78 28.11 -8.00
C SER A 316 -32.37 27.93 -6.54
N SER A 317 -31.45 28.80 -6.11
CA SER A 317 -31.18 29.25 -4.73
C SER A 317 -32.42 29.91 -4.08
N PRO A 318 -32.39 30.37 -2.81
CA PRO A 318 -31.25 30.42 -1.87
C PRO A 318 -31.54 29.95 -0.42
N ASN A 319 -30.46 29.75 0.35
CA ASN A 319 -30.16 30.58 1.53
C ASN A 319 -28.70 30.35 1.97
N HIS A 320 -28.03 31.42 2.40
CA HIS A 320 -26.71 31.41 3.03
C HIS A 320 -26.86 31.65 4.54
N GLU A 321 -25.91 31.16 5.33
CA GLU A 321 -25.20 32.03 6.26
C GLU A 321 -23.74 31.59 6.38
N ASP A 322 -22.83 32.56 6.53
CA ASP A 322 -21.40 32.40 6.20
C ASP A 322 -20.51 33.13 7.22
N ALA A 323 -19.49 32.45 7.75
CA ALA A 323 -18.53 32.99 8.74
C ALA A 323 -17.18 32.25 8.61
N SER A 324 -16.55 32.20 7.43
CA SER A 324 -15.81 33.29 6.75
C SER A 324 -14.51 33.70 7.45
N GLY A 325 -13.37 33.29 6.88
CA GLY A 325 -12.00 33.72 7.22
C GLY A 325 -11.13 33.74 5.96
N ARG A 326 -10.92 34.93 5.40
CA ARG A 326 -10.40 35.16 4.02
C ARG A 326 -8.85 35.13 4.04
N CYS A 327 -8.15 34.41 3.16
CA CYS A 327 -8.00 34.52 1.69
C CYS A 327 -7.03 35.64 1.25
N SER A 328 -6.09 35.33 0.35
CA SER A 328 -5.20 36.29 -0.33
C SER A 328 -4.71 35.74 -1.67
N HIS A 329 -4.75 36.58 -2.71
CA HIS A 329 -4.18 36.34 -4.05
C HIS A 329 -2.62 36.56 -4.01
N VAL A 330 -1.78 36.41 -5.05
CA VAL A 330 -1.90 36.16 -6.52
C VAL A 330 -0.56 35.47 -6.96
N CYS A 331 -0.23 34.98 -8.16
CA CYS A 331 -0.73 35.12 -9.55
C CYS A 331 -0.36 33.88 -10.41
N TRP A 332 -0.54 33.96 -11.73
CA TRP A 332 0.06 33.07 -12.74
C TRP A 332 1.29 33.72 -13.40
N SER A 333 2.20 32.90 -13.94
CA SER A 333 2.97 33.31 -15.14
C SER A 333 3.15 32.13 -16.11
N ARG A 334 3.05 32.40 -17.41
CA ARG A 334 3.32 31.45 -18.49
C ARG A 334 4.56 31.91 -19.27
N ARG A 335 5.59 31.07 -19.41
CA ARG A 335 6.25 30.71 -20.70
C ARG A 335 7.48 29.80 -20.50
N PRO A 336 7.95 29.08 -21.54
CA PRO A 336 9.02 28.08 -21.46
C PRO A 336 10.39 28.59 -21.95
N LEU A 337 11.35 27.66 -22.09
CA LEU A 337 12.76 27.82 -22.52
C LEU A 337 13.70 28.22 -21.35
N ARG A 338 15.01 27.91 -21.38
CA ARG A 338 15.87 27.47 -22.49
C ARG A 338 17.03 26.57 -21.99
N TRP A 339 17.59 25.72 -22.86
CA TRP A 339 18.91 25.10 -22.62
C TRP A 339 20.01 26.17 -22.62
N HIS A 340 21.02 26.03 -21.76
CA HIS A 340 22.38 26.52 -22.06
C HIS A 340 23.46 25.67 -21.39
N SER A 341 24.52 25.41 -22.16
CA SER A 341 25.75 24.73 -21.77
C SER A 341 26.69 25.60 -20.94
N PHE A 342 27.45 25.00 -20.03
CA PHE A 342 28.71 25.60 -19.55
C PHE A 342 29.83 24.55 -19.45
N LEU A 343 30.72 24.53 -20.45
CA LEU A 343 31.98 23.78 -20.42
C LEU A 343 33.12 24.72 -20.02
N ARG A 344 33.77 24.42 -18.88
CA ARG A 344 35.13 24.83 -18.43
C ARG A 344 35.27 24.39 -16.96
N GLY A 345 36.17 23.51 -16.55
CA GLY A 345 37.11 22.68 -17.30
C GLY A 345 38.33 22.32 -16.45
N ARG A 346 38.63 21.04 -16.26
CA ARG A 346 39.92 20.56 -15.72
C ARG A 346 40.40 19.36 -16.55
N ARG A 347 41.72 19.24 -16.68
CA ARG A 347 42.36 18.30 -17.61
C ARG A 347 42.41 16.90 -17.02
N LEU A 348 42.01 15.91 -17.81
CA LEU A 348 42.53 14.54 -17.65
C LEU A 348 44.05 14.57 -17.88
N ARG A 349 44.79 13.77 -17.12
CA ARG A 349 46.08 13.23 -17.55
C ARG A 349 45.86 11.73 -17.74
N SER A 350 46.29 11.20 -18.87
CA SER A 350 46.55 9.78 -18.99
C SER A 350 47.77 9.41 -18.14
N VAL A 351 47.75 8.21 -17.59
CA VAL A 351 48.92 7.40 -17.29
C VAL A 351 48.65 6.03 -17.93
N GLU A 352 49.68 5.42 -18.48
CA GLU A 352 49.64 4.15 -19.22
C GLU A 352 49.63 2.94 -18.27
#